data_AF-A0A7S9PU65-F1
#
_entry.id   AF-A0A7S9PU65-F1
#
_cell.length_a   1.000
_cell.length_b   1.000
_cell.length_c   1.000
_cell.angle_alpha   90.00
_cell.angle_beta   90.00
_cell.angle_gamma   90.00
#
_symmetry.space_group_name_H-M   'P 1'
#
loop_
_entity.id
_entity.type
_entity.pdbx_description
1 polymer ?
#
loop_
_entity_poly.entity_id
_entity_poly.type
_entity_poly.pdbx_seq_one_letter_code
_entity_poly.pdbx_strand_id
1 'polypeptide(L)'
;MCAHRVRRSRAQNQDAAGSPRPTRNITGPQSALTDFLASHNISARRIRDDAELRRMEANNRAGINGHTSPVEEAEAVVAESSAAAAAAAAAAAGEQSSGRNLTGTQSSKRKKTEQKTIEKIKASRAFKKRKKHVDDSDDSDEVARAIFEERHAPLPGQMENCAICDKRFTVTPYSVAGPDGGLLCAPCGREIAKERQGAQPNKKKPRKQTGGVGSRRSIQSRILDGDVGTKSLATLCVQTLAKNVDMAESLGDLPEHLVDKIARIFSKRRLLRPETLPLFAQPTTESIKIYDGANLSAQDYISIFQVAPNLRSFKARSAIQFKDEVMDYLLSRDTALESFYLHGANLLSEEKWHELFEKKGQSLKGVQVYYTDRHFGDDTIDVMATHCPNLSRLKIENNQKLTEKGVESIGNLSALEHLGLQLHHPLSSASITSAVSKIGPKLKTLSLKIVPEADDGVLQMIHESCRSLQKLRITESEKMTDQGFVNLFKDWVNPPLQKVDLQKCRYIDASRPRANDENVGLCSEGFKALMAHSGPKLVDVNVHACRHISQQAFEDVFDETAVYPELKRLEISFCEEVTDFILGSIFRACPKIKEVNVFGCMKVKAVRVPRGTILVGVPNAQGMITEGMD
;
A
#
# COMPACT_ATOMS: atom_id res chain seq x y z
N MET A 1 -7.96 20.84 56.19
CA MET A 1 -9.28 21.02 56.84
C MET A 1 -10.31 21.41 55.79
N CYS A 2 -11.45 20.72 55.81
CA CYS A 2 -12.78 20.94 55.18
C CYS A 2 -12.89 21.79 53.89
N ALA A 3 -13.27 21.25 52.73
CA ALA A 3 -14.56 20.67 52.30
C ALA A 3 -15.67 21.70 52.05
N HIS A 4 -16.22 21.75 50.83
CA HIS A 4 -17.63 22.08 50.58
C HIS A 4 -18.20 21.35 49.33
N ARG A 5 -19.44 20.89 49.51
CA ARG A 5 -20.25 19.96 48.71
C ARG A 5 -21.00 20.66 47.58
N VAL A 6 -21.15 19.98 46.44
CA VAL A 6 -22.15 20.27 45.39
C VAL A 6 -23.35 19.33 45.54
N ARG A 7 -24.56 19.90 45.55
CA ARG A 7 -25.87 19.20 45.58
C ARG A 7 -26.31 18.82 44.17
N ARG A 8 -26.82 17.58 44.03
CA ARG A 8 -27.56 17.04 42.88
C ARG A 8 -28.97 17.62 42.81
N SER A 9 -29.49 17.85 41.59
CA SER A 9 -30.93 17.83 41.32
C SER A 9 -31.22 16.99 40.06
N ARG A 10 -32.38 16.33 40.09
CA ARG A 10 -32.92 15.33 39.15
C ARG A 10 -34.10 16.00 38.43
N ALA A 11 -34.22 15.85 37.11
CA ALA A 11 -35.48 16.02 36.35
C ALA A 11 -35.33 15.20 35.06
N GLN A 12 -35.94 14.01 34.96
CA GLN A 12 -37.27 13.71 34.40
C GLN A 12 -37.35 13.82 32.86
N ASN A 13 -37.30 12.65 32.23
CA ASN A 13 -37.66 12.36 30.84
C ASN A 13 -39.17 12.53 30.63
N GLN A 14 -39.55 13.07 29.48
CA GLN A 14 -40.85 12.84 28.86
C GLN A 14 -40.65 12.14 27.51
N ASP A 15 -41.42 11.08 27.31
CA ASP A 15 -41.49 10.24 26.14
C ASP A 15 -42.14 10.94 24.94
N ALA A 16 -41.57 10.74 23.75
CA ALA A 16 -42.26 10.97 22.49
C ALA A 16 -42.06 9.75 21.58
N ALA A 17 -43.17 9.06 21.30
CA ALA A 17 -43.25 7.86 20.48
C ALA A 17 -42.89 8.13 19.01
N GLY A 18 -42.03 7.29 18.42
CA GLY A 18 -41.67 7.31 17.01
C GLY A 18 -41.37 5.90 16.48
N SER A 19 -42.09 5.51 15.45
CA SER A 19 -42.16 4.21 14.75
C SER A 19 -40.81 3.50 14.47
N PRO A 20 -40.74 2.15 14.48
CA PRO A 20 -39.49 1.42 14.28
C PRO A 20 -39.05 1.45 12.81
N ARG A 21 -37.85 1.97 12.55
CA ARG A 21 -37.16 1.86 11.25
C ARG A 21 -36.57 0.45 11.09
N PRO A 22 -36.59 -0.15 9.89
CA PRO A 22 -36.04 -1.49 9.66
C PRO A 22 -34.50 -1.47 9.82
N THR A 23 -34.00 -2.39 10.65
CA THR A 23 -32.57 -2.65 10.83
C THR A 23 -31.97 -3.21 9.54
N ARG A 24 -31.13 -2.42 8.87
CA ARG A 24 -30.26 -2.91 7.80
C ARG A 24 -29.10 -3.69 8.43
N ASN A 25 -29.14 -5.01 8.33
CA ASN A 25 -27.97 -5.86 8.60
C ASN A 25 -26.87 -5.55 7.57
N ILE A 26 -25.86 -4.80 7.99
CA ILE A 26 -24.62 -4.60 7.23
C ILE A 26 -23.68 -5.77 7.59
N THR A 27 -23.51 -6.73 6.69
CA THR A 27 -22.47 -7.76 6.78
C THR A 27 -21.22 -7.27 6.04
N GLY A 28 -20.19 -6.91 6.81
CA GLY A 28 -18.83 -6.72 6.29
C GLY A 28 -18.07 -8.06 6.20
N PRO A 29 -16.92 -8.11 5.49
CA PRO A 29 -16.08 -9.30 5.45
C PRO A 29 -15.58 -9.66 6.86
N GLN A 30 -15.58 -10.95 7.19
CA GLN A 30 -15.12 -11.43 8.49
C GLN A 30 -13.64 -11.09 8.68
N SER A 31 -13.26 -10.64 9.88
CA SER A 31 -11.87 -10.28 10.18
C SER A 31 -10.99 -11.53 10.13
N ALA A 32 -9.70 -11.38 9.81
CA ALA A 32 -8.72 -12.48 9.79
C ALA A 32 -8.64 -13.24 11.13
N LEU A 33 -9.00 -12.57 12.23
CA LEU A 33 -9.11 -13.19 13.56
C LEU A 33 -10.31 -14.15 13.64
N THR A 34 -11.41 -13.84 12.96
CA THR A 34 -12.61 -14.69 12.93
C THR A 34 -12.37 -15.97 12.13
N ASP A 35 -11.64 -15.87 11.00
CA ASP A 35 -11.24 -17.03 10.19
C ASP A 35 -10.21 -17.92 10.92
N PHE A 36 -9.24 -17.32 11.63
CA PHE A 36 -8.28 -18.07 12.45
C PHE A 36 -8.96 -18.84 13.59
N LEU A 37 -9.95 -18.23 14.26
CA LEU A 37 -10.68 -18.90 15.33
C LEU A 37 -11.58 -20.02 14.79
N ALA A 38 -12.22 -19.82 13.64
CA ALA A 38 -13.01 -20.84 12.96
C ALA A 38 -12.15 -22.03 12.50
N SER A 39 -10.95 -21.78 11.96
CA SER A 39 -10.04 -22.86 11.50
C SER A 39 -9.48 -23.72 12.65
N HIS A 40 -9.54 -23.23 13.88
CA HIS A 40 -9.12 -23.96 15.08
C HIS A 40 -10.31 -24.50 15.90
N ASN A 41 -11.53 -24.52 15.32
CA ASN A 41 -12.77 -24.94 16.00
C ASN A 41 -13.13 -24.12 17.27
N ILE A 42 -12.61 -22.89 17.37
CA ILE A 42 -12.86 -21.98 18.49
C ILE A 42 -14.04 -21.08 18.12
N SER A 43 -15.22 -21.42 18.63
CA SER A 43 -16.43 -20.60 18.43
C SER A 43 -16.56 -19.54 19.53
N ALA A 44 -16.68 -18.27 19.14
CA ALA A 44 -17.03 -17.17 20.05
C ALA A 44 -18.41 -17.35 20.73
N ARG A 45 -19.24 -18.25 20.21
CA ARG A 45 -20.48 -18.69 20.85
C ARG A 45 -20.18 -19.69 21.96
N ARG A 46 -19.40 -20.75 21.67
CA ARG A 46 -18.93 -21.71 22.70
C ARG A 46 -18.15 -21.06 23.83
N ILE A 47 -17.30 -20.06 23.54
CA ILE A 47 -16.58 -19.33 24.61
C ILE A 47 -17.55 -18.56 25.53
N ARG A 48 -18.60 -17.96 24.96
CA ARG A 48 -19.64 -17.27 25.73
C ARG A 48 -20.48 -18.26 26.53
N ASP A 49 -20.90 -19.35 25.90
CA ASP A 49 -21.70 -20.40 26.52
C ASP A 49 -20.91 -21.06 27.66
N ASP A 50 -19.60 -21.35 27.49
CA ASP A 50 -18.72 -21.88 28.54
C ASP A 50 -18.42 -20.85 29.64
N ALA A 51 -18.38 -19.55 29.33
CA ALA A 51 -18.20 -18.50 30.31
C ALA A 51 -19.48 -18.27 31.13
N GLU A 52 -20.64 -18.36 30.50
CA GLU A 52 -21.95 -18.33 31.16
C GLU A 52 -22.18 -19.60 31.99
N LEU A 53 -21.82 -20.78 31.50
CA LEU A 53 -21.83 -22.03 32.26
C LEU A 53 -20.92 -21.94 33.49
N ARG A 54 -19.69 -21.45 33.35
CA ARG A 54 -18.81 -21.24 34.51
C ARG A 54 -19.34 -20.19 35.49
N ARG A 55 -20.04 -19.15 35.01
CA ARG A 55 -20.72 -18.17 35.87
C ARG A 55 -21.94 -18.76 36.56
N MET A 56 -22.71 -19.61 35.89
CA MET A 56 -23.87 -20.31 36.46
C MET A 56 -23.44 -21.38 37.46
N GLU A 57 -22.35 -22.11 37.20
CA GLU A 57 -21.74 -23.06 38.14
C GLU A 57 -21.15 -22.34 39.38
N ALA A 58 -20.55 -21.17 39.19
CA ALA A 58 -20.10 -20.31 40.29
C ALA A 58 -21.28 -19.76 41.10
N ASN A 59 -22.38 -19.35 40.45
CA ASN A 59 -23.61 -18.93 41.12
C ASN A 59 -24.33 -20.08 41.84
N ASN A 60 -24.33 -21.29 41.27
CA ASN A 60 -24.90 -22.48 41.90
C ASN A 60 -24.05 -22.99 43.08
N ARG A 61 -22.73 -22.76 43.06
CA ARG A 61 -21.86 -23.00 44.23
C ARG A 61 -22.00 -21.92 45.31
N ALA A 62 -22.40 -20.70 44.94
CA ALA A 62 -22.65 -19.59 45.87
C ALA A 62 -24.11 -19.51 46.37
N GLY A 63 -24.99 -20.43 45.95
CA GLY A 63 -26.44 -20.41 46.16
C GLY A 63 -27.02 -21.44 47.13
N ILE A 64 -26.24 -22.00 48.06
CA ILE A 64 -26.80 -22.68 49.24
C ILE A 64 -27.19 -21.59 50.25
N ASN A 65 -28.32 -20.93 49.98
CA ASN A 65 -29.31 -20.42 50.95
C ASN A 65 -30.18 -19.32 50.33
N GLY A 66 -31.46 -19.63 50.11
CA GLY A 66 -32.54 -18.67 50.31
C GLY A 66 -33.24 -18.04 49.09
N HIS A 67 -34.32 -18.71 48.66
CA HIS A 67 -35.68 -18.17 48.44
C HIS A 67 -36.06 -17.29 47.22
N THR A 68 -36.96 -17.91 46.42
CA THR A 68 -38.24 -17.44 45.81
C THR A 68 -38.28 -16.52 44.57
N SER A 69 -38.96 -17.06 43.56
CA SER A 69 -39.46 -16.67 42.21
C SER A 69 -40.33 -15.38 42.14
N PRO A 70 -40.99 -14.99 40.99
CA PRO A 70 -41.11 -15.55 39.62
C PRO A 70 -40.85 -14.49 38.48
N VAL A 71 -40.88 -14.76 37.17
CA VAL A 71 -42.06 -14.91 36.26
C VAL A 71 -41.61 -15.34 34.84
N GLU A 72 -42.52 -16.06 34.18
CA GLU A 72 -42.53 -16.71 32.86
C GLU A 72 -42.49 -15.79 31.62
N GLU A 73 -42.00 -16.33 30.50
CA GLU A 73 -42.71 -16.48 29.19
C GLU A 73 -41.71 -16.54 28.01
N ALA A 74 -41.68 -17.66 27.28
CA ALA A 74 -41.49 -17.77 25.81
C ALA A 74 -41.17 -19.22 25.38
N GLU A 75 -42.11 -20.16 25.60
CA GLU A 75 -42.09 -21.48 24.96
C GLU A 75 -42.96 -21.48 23.70
N ALA A 76 -42.37 -21.36 22.50
CA ALA A 76 -42.99 -21.77 21.23
C ALA A 76 -42.02 -21.71 20.02
N VAL A 77 -40.78 -22.22 20.13
CA VAL A 77 -39.90 -22.33 18.94
C VAL A 77 -38.95 -23.54 18.94
N VAL A 78 -38.99 -24.39 19.96
CA VAL A 78 -37.94 -25.42 20.20
C VAL A 78 -38.30 -26.81 19.64
N ALA A 79 -39.51 -27.01 19.10
CA ALA A 79 -39.95 -28.34 18.67
C ALA A 79 -39.54 -28.75 17.23
N GLU A 80 -39.12 -27.83 16.35
CA GLU A 80 -38.80 -28.16 14.95
C GLU A 80 -37.31 -28.46 14.68
N SER A 81 -36.39 -28.13 15.58
CA SER A 81 -34.94 -28.29 15.35
C SER A 81 -34.35 -29.61 15.88
N SER A 82 -35.02 -30.27 16.82
CA SER A 82 -34.51 -31.49 17.48
C SER A 82 -34.68 -32.77 16.66
N ALA A 83 -35.64 -32.81 15.72
CA ALA A 83 -35.86 -33.96 14.84
C ALA A 83 -34.86 -34.03 13.66
N ALA A 84 -34.34 -32.88 13.21
CA ALA A 84 -33.35 -32.81 12.13
C ALA A 84 -31.95 -33.20 12.62
N ALA A 85 -31.61 -32.88 13.86
CA ALA A 85 -30.32 -33.22 14.47
C ALA A 85 -30.18 -34.74 14.75
N ALA A 86 -31.27 -35.41 15.15
CA ALA A 86 -31.28 -36.85 15.41
C ALA A 86 -31.13 -37.68 14.11
N ALA A 87 -31.64 -37.18 12.97
CA ALA A 87 -31.47 -37.84 11.67
C ALA A 87 -30.05 -37.68 11.10
N ALA A 88 -29.40 -36.54 11.36
CA ALA A 88 -28.01 -36.29 10.96
C ALA A 88 -27.00 -37.14 11.77
N ALA A 89 -27.28 -37.37 13.05
CA ALA A 89 -26.43 -38.20 13.91
C ALA A 89 -26.47 -39.70 13.54
N ALA A 90 -27.61 -40.21 13.04
CA ALA A 90 -27.74 -41.60 12.61
C ALA A 90 -27.07 -41.87 11.24
N ALA A 91 -26.94 -40.86 10.38
CA ALA A 91 -26.23 -40.96 9.10
C ALA A 91 -24.70 -40.96 9.28
N ALA A 92 -24.18 -40.24 10.28
CA ALA A 92 -22.74 -40.15 10.55
C ALA A 92 -22.12 -41.42 11.16
N ALA A 93 -22.93 -42.35 11.68
CA ALA A 93 -22.46 -43.59 12.30
C ALA A 93 -22.25 -44.75 11.31
N GLY A 94 -22.54 -44.56 10.01
CA GLY A 94 -22.52 -45.63 8.99
C GLY A 94 -21.31 -45.68 8.06
N GLU A 95 -20.39 -44.71 8.10
CA GLU A 95 -19.29 -44.58 7.11
C GLU A 95 -17.91 -44.84 7.72
N GLN A 96 -17.78 -45.95 8.45
CA GLN A 96 -16.49 -46.60 8.70
C GLN A 96 -16.56 -48.08 8.31
N SER A 97 -16.58 -48.37 7.01
CA SER A 97 -15.91 -49.58 6.48
C SER A 97 -15.68 -49.44 4.98
N SER A 98 -14.42 -49.64 4.59
CA SER A 98 -13.97 -49.72 3.21
C SER A 98 -14.38 -51.05 2.58
N GLY A 99 -14.68 -51.01 1.28
CA GLY A 99 -14.63 -52.10 0.30
C GLY A 99 -15.11 -53.50 0.73
N ARG A 100 -16.34 -53.87 0.35
CA ARG A 100 -16.71 -55.22 -0.12
C ARG A 100 -18.16 -55.26 -0.61
N ASN A 101 -18.39 -56.11 -1.63
CA ASN A 101 -19.65 -56.35 -2.34
C ASN A 101 -20.91 -56.26 -1.47
N LEU A 102 -21.86 -55.41 -1.88
CA LEU A 102 -23.15 -55.25 -1.22
C LEU A 102 -24.02 -56.50 -1.42
N THR A 103 -24.32 -57.21 -0.35
CA THR A 103 -25.35 -58.25 -0.32
C THR A 103 -26.74 -57.61 -0.35
N GLY A 104 -27.70 -58.26 -1.00
CA GLY A 104 -29.03 -57.71 -1.33
C GLY A 104 -29.86 -57.19 -0.14
N THR A 105 -29.51 -57.56 1.09
CA THR A 105 -30.22 -57.18 2.31
C THR A 105 -29.97 -55.73 2.76
N GLN A 106 -28.78 -55.15 2.54
CA GLN A 106 -28.48 -53.75 2.92
C GLN A 106 -29.06 -52.71 1.95
N SER A 107 -29.16 -53.04 0.66
CA SER A 107 -29.80 -52.19 -0.37
C SER A 107 -31.28 -51.95 -0.08
N SER A 108 -31.99 -52.95 0.45
CA SER A 108 -33.42 -52.83 0.78
C SER A 108 -33.71 -51.86 1.94
N LYS A 109 -32.79 -51.76 2.91
CA LYS A 109 -32.92 -50.87 4.07
C LYS A 109 -32.73 -49.41 3.65
N ARG A 110 -31.74 -49.13 2.78
CA ARG A 110 -31.43 -47.79 2.25
C ARG A 110 -32.54 -47.28 1.32
N LYS A 111 -33.08 -48.13 0.45
CA LYS A 111 -34.26 -47.82 -0.39
C LYS A 111 -35.51 -47.50 0.45
N LYS A 112 -35.72 -48.21 1.57
CA LYS A 112 -36.84 -47.92 2.49
C LYS A 112 -36.71 -46.58 3.22
N THR A 113 -35.51 -46.15 3.59
CA THR A 113 -35.29 -44.83 4.22
C THR A 113 -35.39 -43.68 3.22
N GLU A 114 -34.92 -43.89 1.99
CA GLU A 114 -35.06 -42.94 0.89
C GLU A 114 -36.54 -42.71 0.52
N GLN A 115 -37.31 -43.79 0.36
CA GLN A 115 -38.75 -43.72 0.06
C GLN A 115 -39.52 -42.95 1.15
N LYS A 116 -39.22 -43.21 2.44
CA LYS A 116 -39.83 -42.49 3.57
C LYS A 116 -39.48 -40.99 3.60
N THR A 117 -38.29 -40.63 3.12
CA THR A 117 -37.86 -39.22 3.03
C THR A 117 -38.54 -38.51 1.87
N ILE A 118 -38.67 -39.18 0.72
CA ILE A 118 -39.41 -38.71 -0.45
C ILE A 118 -40.90 -38.48 -0.11
N GLU A 119 -41.54 -39.38 0.65
CA GLU A 119 -42.92 -39.20 1.14
C GLU A 119 -43.06 -37.98 2.05
N LYS A 120 -42.10 -37.74 2.95
CA LYS A 120 -42.08 -36.52 3.77
C LYS A 120 -41.87 -35.25 2.94
N ILE A 121 -41.07 -35.32 1.88
CA ILE A 121 -40.88 -34.19 0.95
C ILE A 121 -42.18 -33.90 0.19
N LYS A 122 -42.90 -34.93 -0.27
CA LYS A 122 -44.23 -34.78 -0.90
C LYS A 122 -45.25 -34.09 0.03
N ALA A 123 -45.13 -34.22 1.35
CA ALA A 123 -45.98 -33.54 2.32
C ALA A 123 -45.59 -32.07 2.60
N SER A 124 -44.41 -31.62 2.15
CA SER A 124 -43.85 -30.29 2.49
C SER A 124 -44.47 -29.12 1.69
N ARG A 125 -44.45 -27.91 2.27
CA ARG A 125 -44.89 -26.67 1.58
C ARG A 125 -44.06 -26.38 0.32
N ALA A 126 -42.79 -26.77 0.28
CA ALA A 126 -41.90 -26.58 -0.88
C ALA A 126 -42.32 -27.44 -2.07
N PHE A 127 -42.68 -28.71 -1.82
CA PHE A 127 -43.22 -29.60 -2.86
C PHE A 127 -44.58 -29.12 -3.38
N LYS A 128 -45.50 -28.74 -2.47
CA LYS A 128 -46.82 -28.19 -2.85
C LYS A 128 -46.73 -26.94 -3.74
N LYS A 129 -45.69 -26.11 -3.57
CA LYS A 129 -45.45 -24.92 -4.40
C LYS A 129 -44.93 -25.27 -5.80
N ARG A 130 -44.00 -26.21 -5.92
CA ARG A 130 -43.45 -26.67 -7.21
C ARG A 130 -44.45 -27.52 -8.01
N LYS A 131 -45.25 -28.37 -7.34
CA LYS A 131 -46.31 -29.15 -7.99
C LYS A 131 -47.43 -28.27 -8.58
N LYS A 132 -47.69 -27.08 -8.04
CA LYS A 132 -48.73 -26.17 -8.55
C LYS A 132 -48.48 -25.63 -9.98
N HIS A 133 -47.29 -25.89 -10.54
CA HIS A 133 -46.91 -25.49 -11.90
C HIS A 133 -46.87 -26.65 -12.91
N VAL A 134 -47.20 -27.89 -12.50
CA VAL A 134 -47.13 -29.09 -13.35
C VAL A 134 -48.42 -29.90 -13.18
N ASP A 135 -49.19 -30.05 -14.25
CA ASP A 135 -50.52 -30.66 -14.26
C ASP A 135 -50.47 -32.04 -14.95
N ASP A 136 -50.16 -33.10 -14.20
CA ASP A 136 -50.75 -34.45 -14.29
C ASP A 136 -50.11 -35.39 -13.23
N SER A 137 -50.76 -36.51 -12.88
CA SER A 137 -50.47 -37.24 -11.63
C SER A 137 -49.20 -38.10 -11.59
N ASP A 138 -48.51 -38.35 -12.72
CA ASP A 138 -47.38 -39.29 -12.77
C ASP A 138 -45.98 -38.68 -12.46
N ASP A 139 -45.79 -37.36 -12.52
CA ASP A 139 -44.48 -36.70 -12.27
C ASP A 139 -44.23 -36.33 -10.79
N SER A 140 -45.12 -36.75 -9.89
CA SER A 140 -45.05 -36.37 -8.48
C SER A 140 -43.85 -36.98 -7.74
N ASP A 141 -43.34 -38.13 -8.18
CA ASP A 141 -42.16 -38.76 -7.61
C ASP A 141 -40.85 -38.12 -8.09
N GLU A 142 -40.82 -37.66 -9.34
CA GLU A 142 -39.62 -37.05 -9.93
C GLU A 142 -39.34 -35.67 -9.34
N VAL A 143 -40.39 -34.85 -9.14
CA VAL A 143 -40.27 -33.55 -8.44
C VAL A 143 -39.81 -33.73 -6.99
N ALA A 144 -40.23 -34.80 -6.32
CA ALA A 144 -39.82 -35.08 -4.95
C ALA A 144 -38.36 -35.54 -4.87
N ARG A 145 -37.89 -36.32 -5.86
CA ARG A 145 -36.48 -36.72 -5.99
C ARG A 145 -35.57 -35.55 -6.32
N ALA A 146 -35.97 -34.64 -7.21
CA ALA A 146 -35.18 -33.44 -7.52
C ALA A 146 -34.97 -32.54 -6.29
N ILE A 147 -35.99 -32.37 -5.44
CA ILE A 147 -35.88 -31.63 -4.18
C ILE A 147 -34.98 -32.36 -3.17
N PHE A 148 -35.01 -33.70 -3.17
CA PHE A 148 -34.14 -34.51 -2.33
C PHE A 148 -32.67 -34.35 -2.72
N GLU A 149 -32.34 -34.43 -4.01
CA GLU A 149 -30.98 -34.24 -4.54
C GLU A 149 -30.46 -32.81 -4.30
N GLU A 150 -31.29 -31.79 -4.50
CA GLU A 150 -30.92 -30.38 -4.29
C GLU A 150 -30.59 -30.09 -2.81
N ARG A 151 -31.27 -30.75 -1.87
CA ARG A 151 -30.98 -30.65 -0.44
C ARG A 151 -29.75 -31.44 0.00
N HIS A 152 -29.30 -32.40 -0.80
CA HIS A 152 -28.14 -33.24 -0.52
C HIS A 152 -26.89 -32.83 -1.33
N ALA A 153 -26.97 -31.79 -2.15
CA ALA A 153 -25.80 -31.23 -2.84
C ALA A 153 -24.86 -30.50 -1.85
N PRO A 154 -23.53 -30.68 -1.97
CA PRO A 154 -22.55 -30.06 -1.07
C PRO A 154 -22.57 -28.53 -1.19
N LEU A 155 -22.57 -27.84 -0.05
CA LEU A 155 -22.70 -26.39 0.03
C LEU A 155 -21.39 -25.68 -0.35
N PRO A 156 -21.43 -24.53 -1.07
CA PRO A 156 -20.23 -23.75 -1.37
C PRO A 156 -19.45 -23.37 -0.11
N GLY A 157 -18.14 -23.62 -0.11
CA GLY A 157 -17.23 -23.41 1.02
C GLY A 157 -16.72 -24.70 1.69
N GLN A 158 -17.32 -25.86 1.39
CA GLN A 158 -16.83 -27.15 1.87
C GLN A 158 -15.56 -27.60 1.12
N MET A 159 -14.70 -28.39 1.77
CA MET A 159 -13.55 -29.00 1.09
C MET A 159 -13.88 -30.40 0.60
N GLU A 160 -13.55 -30.70 -0.64
CA GLU A 160 -13.80 -31.98 -1.30
C GLU A 160 -12.58 -32.41 -2.11
N ASN A 161 -12.47 -33.69 -2.45
CA ASN A 161 -11.39 -34.19 -3.30
C ASN A 161 -11.82 -34.16 -4.76
N CYS A 162 -10.92 -33.68 -5.63
CA CYS A 162 -11.17 -33.66 -7.06
C CYS A 162 -11.35 -35.08 -7.60
N ALA A 163 -12.45 -35.37 -8.30
CA ALA A 163 -12.71 -36.70 -8.84
C ALA A 163 -11.67 -37.20 -9.87
N ILE A 164 -10.84 -36.30 -10.43
CA ILE A 164 -9.81 -36.64 -11.44
C ILE A 164 -8.42 -36.77 -10.82
N CYS A 165 -8.00 -35.80 -10.01
CA CYS A 165 -6.64 -35.74 -9.49
C CYS A 165 -6.53 -35.99 -7.98
N ASP A 166 -7.66 -36.32 -7.33
CA ASP A 166 -7.83 -36.55 -5.89
C ASP A 166 -7.34 -35.42 -4.97
N LYS A 167 -6.97 -34.27 -5.56
CA LYS A 167 -6.50 -33.12 -4.80
C LYS A 167 -7.66 -32.48 -4.05
N ARG A 168 -7.48 -32.32 -2.75
CA ARG A 168 -8.41 -31.61 -1.88
C ARG A 168 -8.49 -30.13 -2.26
N PHE A 169 -9.70 -29.62 -2.48
CA PHE A 169 -9.98 -28.26 -2.89
C PHE A 169 -11.27 -27.73 -2.25
N THR A 170 -11.41 -26.42 -2.18
CA THR A 170 -12.65 -25.80 -1.71
C THR A 170 -13.68 -25.75 -2.83
N VAL A 171 -14.85 -26.32 -2.59
CA VAL A 171 -16.00 -26.26 -3.50
C VAL A 171 -16.50 -24.82 -3.56
N THR A 172 -16.54 -24.27 -4.76
CA THR A 172 -17.08 -22.93 -5.01
C THR A 172 -18.35 -23.08 -5.86
N PRO A 173 -19.17 -22.02 -6.00
CA PRO A 173 -20.31 -22.05 -6.92
C PRO A 173 -19.93 -22.32 -8.39
N TYR A 174 -18.64 -22.29 -8.73
CA TYR A 174 -18.09 -22.54 -10.06
C TYR A 174 -17.44 -23.92 -10.20
N SER A 175 -17.45 -24.74 -9.14
CA SER A 175 -16.97 -26.11 -9.21
C SER A 175 -17.92 -26.94 -10.07
N VAL A 176 -17.35 -27.71 -11.00
CA VAL A 176 -18.12 -28.49 -11.98
C VAL A 176 -18.01 -29.99 -11.67
N ALA A 177 -19.07 -30.75 -11.98
CA ALA A 177 -19.04 -32.20 -11.87
C ALA A 177 -18.24 -32.82 -13.03
N GLY A 178 -17.46 -33.84 -12.71
CA GLY A 178 -16.75 -34.68 -13.66
C GLY A 178 -17.67 -35.72 -14.31
N PRO A 179 -17.13 -36.53 -15.24
CA PRO A 179 -17.89 -37.52 -16.00
C PRO A 179 -18.61 -38.54 -15.11
N ASP A 180 -18.01 -38.91 -13.98
CA ASP A 180 -18.53 -39.90 -13.03
C ASP A 180 -19.30 -39.26 -11.85
N GLY A 181 -19.68 -37.98 -11.97
CA GLY A 181 -20.53 -37.28 -11.01
C GLY A 181 -19.82 -36.61 -9.83
N GLY A 182 -18.54 -36.90 -9.58
CA GLY A 182 -17.76 -36.23 -8.51
C GLY A 182 -17.27 -34.83 -8.88
N LEU A 183 -17.06 -33.95 -7.89
CA LEU A 183 -16.68 -32.55 -8.13
C LEU A 183 -15.21 -32.37 -8.55
N LEU A 184 -14.94 -31.40 -9.41
CA LEU A 184 -13.61 -31.12 -9.96
C LEU A 184 -13.00 -29.83 -9.42
N CYS A 185 -11.69 -29.86 -9.17
CA CYS A 185 -10.92 -28.67 -8.85
C CYS A 185 -10.78 -27.74 -10.08
N ALA A 186 -10.47 -26.46 -9.84
CA ALA A 186 -10.44 -25.44 -10.90
C ALA A 186 -9.47 -25.71 -12.08
N PRO A 187 -8.32 -26.39 -11.91
CA PRO A 187 -7.49 -26.86 -13.02
C PRO A 187 -8.17 -27.94 -13.87
N CYS A 188 -8.58 -29.06 -13.25
CA CYS A 188 -9.20 -30.19 -13.96
C CYS A 188 -10.54 -29.81 -14.61
N GLY A 189 -11.34 -28.97 -13.95
CA GLY A 189 -12.58 -28.42 -14.53
C GLY A 189 -12.31 -27.54 -15.76
N ARG A 190 -11.18 -26.83 -15.81
CA ARG A 190 -10.78 -26.04 -16.99
C ARG A 190 -10.29 -26.92 -18.14
N GLU A 191 -9.64 -28.04 -17.85
CA GLU A 191 -9.21 -29.00 -18.87
C GLU A 191 -10.40 -29.72 -19.49
N ILE A 192 -11.34 -30.22 -18.68
CA ILE A 192 -12.60 -30.79 -19.21
C ILE A 192 -13.41 -29.74 -19.97
N ALA A 193 -13.43 -28.48 -19.52
CA ALA A 193 -14.10 -27.42 -20.27
C ALA A 193 -13.42 -27.14 -21.62
N LYS A 194 -12.10 -27.32 -21.75
CA LYS A 194 -11.37 -27.21 -23.01
C LYS A 194 -11.63 -28.42 -23.92
N GLU A 195 -11.66 -29.64 -23.37
CA GLU A 195 -11.97 -30.86 -24.13
C GLU A 195 -13.41 -30.85 -24.68
N ARG A 196 -14.38 -30.40 -23.86
CA ARG A 196 -15.78 -30.20 -24.31
C ARG A 196 -15.93 -29.08 -25.35
N GLN A 197 -14.95 -28.17 -25.47
CA GLN A 197 -14.93 -27.10 -26.46
C GLN A 197 -14.25 -27.50 -27.79
N GLY A 198 -13.83 -28.77 -27.93
CA GLY A 198 -13.24 -29.33 -29.16
C GLY A 198 -14.21 -29.49 -30.35
N ALA A 199 -15.49 -29.14 -30.22
CA ALA A 199 -16.46 -29.27 -31.31
C ALA A 199 -17.51 -28.14 -31.29
N GLN A 200 -17.12 -26.88 -31.55
CA GLN A 200 -17.90 -25.85 -32.27
C GLN A 200 -17.14 -24.51 -32.35
N PRO A 201 -17.30 -23.71 -33.41
CA PRO A 201 -16.52 -22.49 -33.63
C PRO A 201 -16.89 -21.39 -32.62
N ASN A 202 -15.85 -20.75 -32.08
CA ASN A 202 -15.84 -19.59 -31.17
C ASN A 202 -17.14 -18.76 -31.16
N LYS A 203 -18.00 -18.99 -30.15
CA LYS A 203 -18.93 -17.93 -29.71
C LYS A 203 -18.08 -16.77 -29.19
N LYS A 204 -18.15 -15.63 -29.87
CA LYS A 204 -17.50 -14.37 -29.48
C LYS A 204 -17.67 -14.18 -27.97
N LYS A 205 -16.55 -14.05 -27.25
CA LYS A 205 -16.57 -13.68 -25.82
C LYS A 205 -17.49 -12.46 -25.66
N PRO A 206 -18.42 -12.45 -24.69
CA PRO A 206 -19.25 -11.27 -24.45
C PRO A 206 -18.30 -10.10 -24.23
N ARG A 207 -18.53 -9.00 -24.96
CA ARG A 207 -17.81 -7.74 -24.79
C ARG A 207 -17.77 -7.47 -23.29
N LYS A 208 -16.57 -7.44 -22.69
CA LYS A 208 -16.41 -6.94 -21.31
C LYS A 208 -17.14 -5.61 -21.27
N GLN A 209 -18.14 -5.47 -20.40
CA GLN A 209 -18.79 -4.19 -20.14
C GLN A 209 -17.68 -3.18 -19.80
N THR A 210 -17.38 -2.32 -20.76
CA THR A 210 -16.60 -1.11 -20.57
C THR A 210 -17.42 -0.21 -19.66
N GLY A 211 -17.20 -0.32 -18.34
CA GLY A 211 -17.93 0.46 -17.35
C GLY A 211 -17.98 -0.12 -15.93
N GLY A 212 -17.61 -1.39 -15.74
CA GLY A 212 -17.60 -2.00 -14.40
C GLY A 212 -16.60 -1.34 -13.43
N VAL A 213 -16.84 -1.50 -12.11
CA VAL A 213 -16.01 -0.98 -11.01
C VAL A 213 -14.52 -1.28 -11.21
N GLY A 214 -14.17 -2.44 -11.78
CA GLY A 214 -12.79 -2.80 -12.11
C GLY A 214 -12.15 -1.93 -13.21
N SER A 215 -12.92 -1.53 -14.23
CA SER A 215 -12.46 -0.60 -15.27
C SER A 215 -12.21 0.79 -14.68
N ARG A 216 -13.12 1.29 -13.85
CA ARG A 216 -12.96 2.57 -13.14
C ARG A 216 -11.75 2.55 -12.21
N ARG A 217 -11.58 1.48 -11.42
CA ARG A 217 -10.41 1.31 -10.54
C ARG A 217 -9.11 1.25 -11.33
N SER A 218 -9.09 0.57 -12.49
CA SER A 218 -7.89 0.52 -13.34
C SER A 218 -7.57 1.87 -13.99
N ILE A 219 -8.59 2.65 -14.36
CA ILE A 219 -8.43 4.02 -14.88
C ILE A 219 -7.86 4.91 -13.78
N GLN A 220 -8.48 4.92 -12.59
CA GLN A 220 -7.99 5.68 -11.44
C GLN A 220 -6.59 5.26 -11.01
N SER A 221 -6.26 3.96 -10.98
CA SER A 221 -4.89 3.50 -10.69
C SER A 221 -3.87 4.00 -11.73
N ARG A 222 -4.22 4.03 -13.01
CA ARG A 222 -3.34 4.56 -14.07
C ARG A 222 -3.12 6.06 -13.93
N ILE A 223 -4.18 6.80 -13.59
CA ILE A 223 -4.09 8.24 -13.38
C ILE A 223 -3.23 8.56 -12.14
N LEU A 224 -3.35 7.78 -11.05
CA LEU A 224 -2.47 7.88 -9.87
C LEU A 224 -1.01 7.59 -10.23
N ASP A 225 -0.80 6.67 -11.18
CA ASP A 225 0.52 6.36 -11.74
C ASP A 225 1.01 7.41 -12.76
N GLY A 226 0.25 8.48 -13.02
CA GLY A 226 0.57 9.53 -14.01
C GLY A 226 0.39 9.10 -15.49
N ASP A 227 -0.26 7.97 -15.76
CA ASP A 227 -0.59 7.47 -17.11
C ASP A 227 -1.93 8.09 -17.56
N VAL A 228 -1.91 9.39 -17.83
CA VAL A 228 -3.04 10.19 -18.37
C VAL A 228 -2.89 10.45 -19.87
N GLY A 229 -4.02 10.45 -20.60
CA GLY A 229 -4.06 10.74 -22.04
C GLY A 229 -3.68 9.57 -22.97
N THR A 230 -3.48 9.88 -24.25
CA THR A 230 -3.04 8.90 -25.26
C THR A 230 -1.55 8.58 -25.07
N LYS A 231 -1.22 7.30 -24.91
CA LYS A 231 0.17 6.84 -24.81
C LYS A 231 0.96 7.23 -26.05
N SER A 232 2.17 7.75 -25.84
CA SER A 232 3.10 7.97 -26.95
C SER A 232 3.44 6.65 -27.65
N LEU A 233 3.76 6.71 -28.94
CA LEU A 233 4.21 5.55 -29.72
C LEU A 233 5.36 4.82 -29.02
N ALA A 234 6.36 5.55 -28.52
CA ALA A 234 7.46 5.00 -27.74
C ALA A 234 6.95 4.17 -26.54
N THR A 235 5.95 4.66 -25.80
CA THR A 235 5.37 3.92 -24.67
C THR A 235 4.67 2.64 -25.11
N LEU A 236 3.99 2.66 -26.25
CA LEU A 236 3.36 1.47 -26.84
C LEU A 236 4.39 0.45 -27.33
N CYS A 237 5.48 0.90 -27.94
CA CYS A 237 6.60 0.05 -28.35
C CYS A 237 7.24 -0.64 -27.14
N VAL A 238 7.56 0.11 -26.07
CA VAL A 238 8.11 -0.49 -24.84
C VAL A 238 7.14 -1.48 -24.21
N GLN A 239 5.84 -1.19 -24.21
CA GLN A 239 4.83 -2.13 -23.68
C GLN A 239 4.71 -3.40 -24.52
N THR A 240 4.95 -3.30 -25.83
CA THR A 240 4.95 -4.42 -26.77
C THR A 240 6.20 -5.27 -26.59
N LEU A 241 7.37 -4.64 -26.50
CA LEU A 241 8.63 -5.31 -26.14
C LEU A 241 8.49 -6.08 -24.82
N ALA A 242 7.97 -5.44 -23.77
CA ALA A 242 7.77 -6.08 -22.47
C ALA A 242 6.74 -7.23 -22.48
N LYS A 243 5.88 -7.35 -23.50
CA LYS A 243 4.98 -8.50 -23.67
C LYS A 243 5.62 -9.66 -24.40
N ASN A 244 6.71 -9.38 -25.12
CA ASN A 244 7.37 -10.26 -26.08
C ASN A 244 8.87 -10.34 -25.76
N VAL A 245 9.23 -10.20 -24.48
CA VAL A 245 10.62 -10.03 -24.05
C VAL A 245 11.49 -11.22 -24.45
N ASP A 246 10.91 -12.42 -24.45
CA ASP A 246 11.61 -13.66 -24.79
C ASP A 246 11.99 -13.74 -26.29
N MET A 247 11.48 -12.83 -27.13
CA MET A 247 11.85 -12.71 -28.55
C MET A 247 12.88 -11.60 -28.79
N ALA A 248 13.28 -10.85 -27.77
CA ALA A 248 14.21 -9.74 -27.91
C ALA A 248 15.65 -10.21 -27.63
N GLU A 249 16.49 -10.19 -28.66
CA GLU A 249 17.93 -10.51 -28.52
C GLU A 249 18.76 -9.28 -28.14
N SER A 250 18.35 -8.10 -28.60
CA SER A 250 19.02 -6.82 -28.34
C SER A 250 18.02 -5.67 -28.35
N LEU A 251 18.33 -4.60 -27.60
CA LEU A 251 17.61 -3.34 -27.71
C LEU A 251 18.07 -2.49 -28.91
N GLY A 252 19.21 -2.85 -29.52
CA GLY A 252 19.87 -2.04 -30.55
C GLY A 252 20.36 -0.69 -30.00
N ASP A 253 20.59 0.26 -30.90
CA ASP A 253 21.08 1.60 -30.56
C ASP A 253 19.94 2.52 -30.09
N LEU A 254 19.47 2.30 -28.85
CA LEU A 254 18.48 3.18 -28.23
C LEU A 254 19.14 4.26 -27.38
N PRO A 255 18.64 5.50 -27.41
CA PRO A 255 19.02 6.54 -26.46
C PRO A 255 18.84 6.10 -25.01
N GLU A 256 19.77 6.50 -24.12
CA GLU A 256 19.79 6.09 -22.71
C GLU A 256 18.46 6.33 -21.99
N HIS A 257 17.78 7.45 -22.27
CA HIS A 257 16.49 7.77 -21.65
C HIS A 257 15.36 6.78 -22.02
N LEU A 258 15.42 6.16 -23.21
CA LEU A 258 14.49 5.10 -23.60
C LEU A 258 14.84 3.78 -22.94
N VAL A 259 16.13 3.43 -22.88
CA VAL A 259 16.61 2.24 -22.16
C VAL A 259 16.20 2.30 -20.69
N ASP A 260 16.36 3.45 -20.04
CA ASP A 260 15.91 3.70 -18.67
C ASP A 260 14.41 3.48 -18.50
N LYS A 261 13.59 3.97 -19.45
CA LYS A 261 12.14 3.76 -19.44
C LYS A 261 11.76 2.29 -19.63
N ILE A 262 12.47 1.56 -20.49
CA ILE A 262 12.32 0.11 -20.68
C ILE A 262 12.66 -0.61 -19.37
N ALA A 263 13.80 -0.32 -18.77
CA ALA A 263 14.25 -0.91 -17.50
C ALA A 263 13.21 -0.71 -16.38
N ARG A 264 12.64 0.50 -16.25
CA ARG A 264 11.55 0.76 -15.28
C ARG A 264 10.32 -0.10 -15.53
N ILE A 265 9.88 -0.24 -16.78
CA ILE A 265 8.70 -1.05 -17.14
C ILE A 265 8.97 -2.53 -16.91
N PHE A 266 10.17 -3.00 -17.25
CA PHE A 266 10.61 -4.37 -17.02
C PHE A 266 10.59 -4.69 -15.53
N SER A 267 11.19 -3.84 -14.69
CA SER A 267 11.16 -4.00 -13.23
C SER A 267 9.73 -3.92 -12.67
N LYS A 268 8.89 -2.98 -13.10
CA LYS A 268 7.47 -2.90 -12.65
C LYS A 268 6.69 -4.17 -12.98
N ARG A 269 7.07 -4.90 -14.04
CA ARG A 269 6.46 -6.17 -14.45
C ARG A 269 7.23 -7.40 -13.98
N ARG A 270 8.29 -7.23 -13.18
CA ARG A 270 9.20 -8.30 -12.73
C ARG A 270 9.79 -9.14 -13.88
N LEU A 271 10.10 -8.47 -14.99
CA LEU A 271 10.68 -9.08 -16.19
C LEU A 271 12.20 -9.01 -16.22
N LEU A 272 12.83 -8.26 -15.31
CA LEU A 272 14.29 -8.26 -15.19
C LEU A 272 14.74 -9.53 -14.47
N ARG A 273 15.31 -10.45 -15.25
CA ARG A 273 15.79 -11.79 -14.89
C ARG A 273 17.15 -12.06 -15.55
N PRO A 274 17.89 -13.11 -15.15
CA PRO A 274 19.17 -13.47 -15.76
C PRO A 274 19.15 -13.47 -17.29
N GLU A 275 18.10 -14.03 -17.90
CA GLU A 275 17.99 -14.16 -19.37
C GLU A 275 17.80 -12.82 -20.07
N THR A 276 17.25 -11.82 -19.37
CA THR A 276 16.92 -10.49 -19.93
C THR A 276 17.92 -9.41 -19.54
N LEU A 277 18.80 -9.69 -18.58
CA LEU A 277 19.82 -8.75 -18.12
C LEU A 277 20.80 -8.33 -19.24
N PRO A 278 21.21 -9.21 -20.18
CA PRO A 278 22.07 -8.83 -21.30
C PRO A 278 21.49 -7.72 -22.20
N LEU A 279 20.17 -7.51 -22.19
CA LEU A 279 19.55 -6.39 -22.90
C LEU A 279 20.00 -5.02 -22.38
N PHE A 280 20.46 -4.96 -21.13
CA PHE A 280 20.84 -3.72 -20.43
C PHE A 280 22.34 -3.63 -20.11
N ALA A 281 23.08 -4.74 -20.20
CA ALA A 281 24.50 -4.82 -19.93
C ALA A 281 25.24 -5.24 -21.20
N GLN A 282 25.91 -4.28 -21.84
CA GLN A 282 26.70 -4.45 -23.06
C GLN A 282 28.13 -3.89 -22.84
N PRO A 283 29.11 -4.25 -23.69
CA PRO A 283 30.49 -3.76 -23.57
C PRO A 283 30.64 -2.23 -23.58
N THR A 284 29.72 -1.52 -24.22
CA THR A 284 29.69 -0.05 -24.31
C THR A 284 28.88 0.61 -23.18
N THR A 285 28.29 -0.17 -22.27
CA THR A 285 27.44 0.36 -21.20
C THR A 285 28.24 1.13 -20.16
N GLU A 286 27.98 2.43 -20.04
CA GLU A 286 28.57 3.30 -18.99
C GLU A 286 27.65 3.49 -17.78
N SER A 287 26.34 3.29 -17.94
CA SER A 287 25.35 3.37 -16.84
C SER A 287 24.37 2.22 -16.88
N ILE A 288 24.19 1.55 -15.74
CA ILE A 288 23.19 0.49 -15.57
C ILE A 288 22.25 0.81 -14.41
N LYS A 289 20.96 0.63 -14.65
CA LYS A 289 19.89 0.99 -13.71
C LYS A 289 18.90 -0.14 -13.54
N ILE A 290 19.09 -0.91 -12.48
CA ILE A 290 18.24 -2.02 -12.06
C ILE A 290 17.24 -1.50 -11.03
N TYR A 291 15.96 -1.41 -11.42
CA TYR A 291 14.90 -0.88 -10.55
C TYR A 291 14.23 -1.95 -9.67
N ASP A 292 14.40 -3.22 -10.00
CA ASP A 292 14.02 -4.38 -9.20
C ASP A 292 14.93 -5.56 -9.58
N GLY A 293 15.89 -5.86 -8.72
CA GLY A 293 16.87 -6.93 -8.87
C GLY A 293 16.54 -8.18 -8.05
N ALA A 294 15.31 -8.32 -7.54
CA ALA A 294 14.94 -9.43 -6.66
C ALA A 294 15.08 -10.83 -7.31
N ASN A 295 15.06 -10.89 -8.65
CA ASN A 295 15.24 -12.14 -9.41
C ASN A 295 16.68 -12.36 -9.91
N LEU A 296 17.62 -11.47 -9.57
CA LEU A 296 19.02 -11.60 -9.97
C LEU A 296 19.82 -12.29 -8.85
N SER A 297 20.73 -13.17 -9.25
CA SER A 297 21.71 -13.82 -8.39
C SER A 297 23.01 -12.99 -8.30
N ALA A 298 23.91 -13.39 -7.41
CA ALA A 298 25.23 -12.79 -7.31
C ALA A 298 26.04 -12.93 -8.61
N GLN A 299 25.91 -14.08 -9.30
CA GLN A 299 26.59 -14.31 -10.58
C GLN A 299 26.09 -13.34 -11.66
N ASP A 300 24.80 -12.99 -11.65
CA ASP A 300 24.24 -12.02 -12.58
C ASP A 300 24.84 -10.63 -12.34
N TYR A 301 24.99 -10.22 -11.08
CA TYR A 301 25.68 -8.96 -10.76
C TYR A 301 27.14 -8.98 -11.18
N ILE A 302 27.86 -10.08 -10.95
CA ILE A 302 29.24 -10.26 -11.41
C ILE A 302 29.31 -10.13 -12.94
N SER A 303 28.36 -10.73 -13.66
CA SER A 303 28.31 -10.68 -15.12
C SER A 303 28.21 -9.25 -15.68
N ILE A 304 27.55 -8.35 -14.96
CA ILE A 304 27.47 -6.93 -15.35
C ILE A 304 28.88 -6.32 -15.39
N PHE A 305 29.68 -6.54 -14.35
CA PHE A 305 31.03 -6.01 -14.26
C PHE A 305 32.02 -6.74 -15.20
N GLN A 306 31.72 -7.98 -15.59
CA GLN A 306 32.44 -8.71 -16.63
C GLN A 306 32.21 -8.11 -18.01
N VAL A 307 30.94 -7.86 -18.34
CA VAL A 307 30.53 -7.43 -19.67
C VAL A 307 30.78 -5.94 -19.88
N ALA A 308 30.55 -5.10 -18.87
CA ALA A 308 30.66 -3.64 -18.95
C ALA A 308 31.87 -3.10 -18.15
N PRO A 309 33.10 -3.20 -18.68
CA PRO A 309 34.31 -2.76 -17.95
C PRO A 309 34.38 -1.24 -17.77
N ASN A 310 33.79 -0.48 -18.70
CA ASN A 310 33.76 0.99 -18.70
C ASN A 310 32.61 1.59 -17.87
N LEU A 311 31.98 0.79 -17.01
CA LEU A 311 30.85 1.23 -16.21
C LEU A 311 31.27 2.35 -15.24
N ARG A 312 30.55 3.47 -15.30
CA ARG A 312 30.74 4.65 -14.42
C ARG A 312 29.61 4.81 -13.42
N SER A 313 28.39 4.37 -13.76
CA SER A 313 27.22 4.51 -12.90
C SER A 313 26.50 3.19 -12.71
N PHE A 314 26.49 2.70 -11.48
CA PHE A 314 25.81 1.48 -11.12
C PHE A 314 24.67 1.78 -10.13
N LYS A 315 23.46 1.33 -10.49
CA LYS A 315 22.29 1.39 -9.62
C LYS A 315 21.59 0.05 -9.58
N ALA A 316 21.42 -0.48 -8.37
CA ALA A 316 20.57 -1.64 -8.14
C ALA A 316 19.61 -1.44 -6.95
N ARG A 317 18.33 -1.74 -7.19
CA ARG A 317 17.27 -1.81 -6.18
C ARG A 317 16.83 -3.25 -5.95
N SER A 318 16.33 -3.52 -4.76
CA SER A 318 16.01 -4.89 -4.32
C SER A 318 17.18 -5.85 -4.54
N ALA A 319 18.40 -5.36 -4.31
CA ALA A 319 19.64 -6.04 -4.67
C ALA A 319 20.07 -7.04 -3.58
N ILE A 320 19.16 -7.92 -3.19
CA ILE A 320 19.32 -8.82 -2.03
C ILE A 320 20.52 -9.74 -2.21
N GLN A 321 20.79 -10.16 -3.45
CA GLN A 321 21.91 -11.05 -3.80
C GLN A 321 23.21 -10.29 -4.11
N PHE A 322 23.24 -8.96 -3.96
CA PHE A 322 24.48 -8.21 -3.97
C PHE A 322 25.16 -8.39 -2.60
N LYS A 323 26.03 -9.40 -2.51
CA LYS A 323 26.75 -9.83 -1.31
C LYS A 323 28.25 -9.67 -1.49
N ASP A 324 29.03 -10.03 -0.48
CA ASP A 324 30.49 -9.83 -0.44
C ASP A 324 31.22 -10.33 -1.69
N GLU A 325 30.90 -11.52 -2.22
CA GLU A 325 31.55 -12.05 -3.43
C GLU A 325 31.38 -11.16 -4.67
N VAL A 326 30.26 -10.43 -4.76
CA VAL A 326 30.00 -9.47 -5.84
C VAL A 326 30.87 -8.23 -5.67
N MET A 327 30.99 -7.75 -4.43
CA MET A 327 31.88 -6.63 -4.12
C MET A 327 33.34 -7.01 -4.33
N ASP A 328 33.77 -8.18 -3.87
CA ASP A 328 35.12 -8.70 -4.11
C ASP A 328 35.45 -8.76 -5.59
N TYR A 329 34.49 -9.22 -6.41
CA TYR A 329 34.66 -9.19 -7.84
C TYR A 329 34.84 -7.76 -8.36
N LEU A 330 33.97 -6.82 -7.98
CA LEU A 330 34.10 -5.41 -8.38
C LEU A 330 35.44 -4.80 -7.93
N LEU A 331 35.89 -5.11 -6.72
CA LEU A 331 37.17 -4.66 -6.18
C LEU A 331 38.36 -5.22 -6.97
N SER A 332 38.24 -6.41 -7.54
CA SER A 332 39.27 -7.04 -8.38
C SER A 332 39.39 -6.46 -9.79
N ARG A 333 38.47 -5.58 -10.21
CA ARG A 333 38.46 -4.96 -11.55
C ARG A 333 38.97 -3.53 -11.52
N ASP A 334 39.42 -3.02 -12.66
CA ASP A 334 39.81 -1.61 -12.83
C ASP A 334 38.62 -0.66 -12.99
N THR A 335 37.38 -1.16 -12.92
CA THR A 335 36.16 -0.35 -13.04
C THR A 335 36.16 0.78 -12.01
N ALA A 336 36.08 2.01 -12.51
CA ALA A 336 36.09 3.24 -11.72
C ALA A 336 34.69 3.85 -11.72
N LEU A 337 33.90 3.50 -10.70
CA LEU A 337 32.54 4.01 -10.56
C LEU A 337 32.54 5.45 -10.06
N GLU A 338 31.84 6.32 -10.76
CA GLU A 338 31.55 7.68 -10.34
C GLU A 338 30.27 7.77 -9.50
N SER A 339 29.31 6.87 -9.75
CA SER A 339 28.07 6.79 -8.97
C SER A 339 27.73 5.36 -8.59
N PHE A 340 27.54 5.14 -7.30
CA PHE A 340 27.19 3.85 -6.73
C PHE A 340 25.89 3.95 -5.93
N TYR A 341 24.89 3.17 -6.33
CA TYR A 341 23.59 3.09 -5.67
C TYR A 341 23.30 1.63 -5.36
N LEU A 342 23.04 1.35 -4.08
CA LEU A 342 22.52 0.06 -3.61
C LEU A 342 21.30 0.25 -2.72
N HIS A 343 20.31 -0.61 -2.91
CA HIS A 343 19.14 -0.70 -2.06
C HIS A 343 18.82 -2.16 -1.73
N GLY A 344 18.67 -2.46 -0.44
CA GLY A 344 18.28 -3.80 0.03
C GLY A 344 19.41 -4.83 -0.08
N ALA A 345 20.67 -4.39 -0.07
CA ALA A 345 21.86 -5.25 -0.14
C ALA A 345 22.29 -5.69 1.27
N ASN A 346 21.41 -6.43 1.96
CA ASN A 346 21.58 -6.75 3.38
C ASN A 346 22.61 -7.86 3.64
N LEU A 347 23.12 -8.49 2.56
CA LEU A 347 24.14 -9.55 2.62
C LEU A 347 25.55 -9.02 2.32
N LEU A 348 25.70 -7.71 2.13
CA LEU A 348 26.98 -7.05 1.93
C LEU A 348 27.48 -6.54 3.28
N SER A 349 28.60 -7.06 3.74
CA SER A 349 29.22 -6.72 5.02
C SER A 349 29.76 -5.28 5.05
N GLU A 350 29.95 -4.73 6.25
CA GLU A 350 30.40 -3.35 6.41
C GLU A 350 31.88 -3.21 6.02
N GLU A 351 32.67 -4.24 6.30
CA GLU A 351 34.07 -4.36 5.91
C GLU A 351 34.24 -4.18 4.40
N LYS A 352 33.31 -4.73 3.60
CA LYS A 352 33.32 -4.57 2.14
C LYS A 352 32.94 -3.17 1.66
N TRP A 353 32.14 -2.44 2.44
CA TRP A 353 31.93 -1.01 2.20
C TRP A 353 33.21 -0.21 2.46
N HIS A 354 33.92 -0.51 3.56
CA HIS A 354 35.19 0.15 3.88
C HIS A 354 36.23 -0.10 2.80
N GLU A 355 36.43 -1.36 2.39
CA GLU A 355 37.34 -1.71 1.30
C GLU A 355 37.01 -1.00 -0.02
N LEU A 356 35.72 -0.84 -0.35
CA LEU A 356 35.29 -0.07 -1.52
C LEU A 356 35.73 1.38 -1.44
N PHE A 357 35.51 2.04 -0.32
CA PHE A 357 35.86 3.45 -0.17
C PHE A 357 37.38 3.63 -0.14
N GLU A 358 38.12 2.76 0.55
CA GLU A 358 39.57 2.81 0.59
C GLU A 358 40.21 2.63 -0.81
N LYS A 359 39.77 1.61 -1.56
CA LYS A 359 40.39 1.25 -2.85
C LYS A 359 39.86 2.06 -4.03
N LYS A 360 38.57 2.45 -4.01
CA LYS A 360 37.88 3.07 -5.16
C LYS A 360 37.26 4.45 -4.87
N GLY A 361 37.39 4.96 -3.64
CA GLY A 361 36.80 6.23 -3.19
C GLY A 361 37.17 7.47 -4.00
N GLN A 362 38.37 7.48 -4.59
CA GLN A 362 38.87 8.63 -5.38
C GLN A 362 37.98 8.97 -6.59
N SER A 363 37.41 7.94 -7.22
CA SER A 363 36.55 8.09 -8.39
C SER A 363 35.09 8.42 -8.04
N LEU A 364 34.66 8.12 -6.81
CA LEU A 364 33.26 8.22 -6.40
C LEU A 364 32.84 9.68 -6.21
N LYS A 365 31.85 10.11 -7.00
CA LYS A 365 31.19 11.40 -6.90
C LYS A 365 29.83 11.31 -6.21
N GLY A 366 29.19 10.14 -6.22
CA GLY A 366 27.87 9.96 -5.65
C GLY A 366 27.62 8.56 -5.08
N VAL A 367 27.32 8.49 -3.79
CA VAL A 367 27.01 7.26 -3.06
C VAL A 367 25.59 7.35 -2.52
N GLN A 368 24.78 6.32 -2.78
CA GLN A 368 23.41 6.26 -2.28
C GLN A 368 23.10 4.85 -1.76
N VAL A 369 22.81 4.75 -0.47
CA VAL A 369 22.66 3.47 0.23
C VAL A 369 21.34 3.45 0.98
N TYR A 370 20.53 2.44 0.71
CA TYR A 370 19.18 2.33 1.25
C TYR A 370 18.95 0.95 1.82
N TYR A 371 18.40 0.85 3.03
CA TYR A 371 17.99 -0.41 3.62
C TYR A 371 19.09 -1.48 3.53
N THR A 372 20.27 -1.25 4.10
CA THR A 372 21.34 -2.26 4.22
C THR A 372 21.51 -2.72 5.67
N ASP A 373 20.42 -2.69 6.43
CA ASP A 373 20.34 -3.05 7.85
C ASP A 373 21.49 -2.46 8.68
N ARG A 374 22.36 -3.31 9.26
CA ARG A 374 23.44 -2.91 10.17
C ARG A 374 24.81 -2.80 9.49
N HIS A 375 24.87 -2.85 8.16
CA HIS A 375 26.13 -2.92 7.41
C HIS A 375 26.63 -1.58 6.87
N PHE A 376 26.02 -0.48 7.32
CA PHE A 376 26.43 0.87 6.92
C PHE A 376 26.19 1.82 8.11
N GLY A 377 27.25 2.08 8.88
CA GLY A 377 27.20 2.86 10.11
C GLY A 377 28.14 4.06 10.17
N ASP A 378 28.35 4.58 11.38
CA ASP A 378 29.20 5.75 11.66
C ASP A 378 30.64 5.56 11.16
N ASP A 379 31.25 4.41 11.46
CA ASP A 379 32.61 4.05 11.02
C ASP A 379 32.76 4.12 9.50
N THR A 380 31.70 3.74 8.77
CA THR A 380 31.67 3.82 7.30
C THR A 380 31.74 5.27 6.82
N ILE A 381 31.08 6.20 7.50
CA ILE A 381 31.16 7.63 7.17
C ILE A 381 32.55 8.18 7.42
N ASP A 382 33.20 7.77 8.51
CA ASP A 382 34.57 8.19 8.81
C ASP A 382 35.55 7.74 7.72
N VAL A 383 35.46 6.47 7.28
CA VAL A 383 36.23 5.95 6.15
C VAL A 383 35.94 6.74 4.87
N MET A 384 34.67 7.06 4.59
CA MET A 384 34.31 7.88 3.43
C MET A 384 34.91 9.29 3.51
N ALA A 385 34.92 9.92 4.67
CA ALA A 385 35.51 11.24 4.86
C ALA A 385 37.01 11.27 4.57
N THR A 386 37.71 10.17 4.83
CA THR A 386 39.15 10.03 4.53
C THR A 386 39.42 9.69 3.08
N HIS A 387 38.65 8.79 2.47
CA HIS A 387 39.01 8.18 1.17
C HIS A 387 38.18 8.65 -0.04
N CYS A 388 37.12 9.44 0.17
CA CYS A 388 36.24 9.92 -0.91
C CYS A 388 36.26 11.47 -1.05
N PRO A 389 37.39 12.08 -1.47
CA PRO A 389 37.54 13.54 -1.49
C PRO A 389 36.64 14.24 -2.52
N ASN A 390 36.19 13.52 -3.55
CA ASN A 390 35.37 14.06 -4.65
C ASN A 390 33.86 13.81 -4.46
N LEU A 391 33.44 13.35 -3.27
CA LEU A 391 32.06 12.96 -3.03
C LEU A 391 31.14 14.19 -2.96
N SER A 392 30.40 14.41 -4.04
CA SER A 392 29.43 15.50 -4.19
C SER A 392 28.02 15.13 -3.74
N ARG A 393 27.66 13.84 -3.72
CA ARG A 393 26.31 13.37 -3.39
C ARG A 393 26.37 12.20 -2.42
N LEU A 394 25.70 12.36 -1.29
CA LEU A 394 25.50 11.31 -0.30
C LEU A 394 24.02 11.20 0.02
N LYS A 395 23.48 9.98 -0.09
CA LYS A 395 22.11 9.70 0.31
C LYS A 395 22.02 8.41 1.09
N ILE A 396 21.49 8.50 2.31
CA ILE A 396 21.41 7.40 3.24
C ILE A 396 19.98 7.33 3.77
N GLU A 397 19.31 6.20 3.56
CA GLU A 397 17.95 5.99 4.08
C GLU A 397 17.79 4.61 4.72
N ASN A 398 17.24 4.59 5.95
CA ASN A 398 16.86 3.39 6.69
C ASN A 398 18.02 2.39 6.87
N ASN A 399 19.20 2.88 7.23
CA ASN A 399 20.33 2.06 7.67
C ASN A 399 20.40 2.14 9.21
N GLN A 400 20.38 0.98 9.87
CA GLN A 400 20.18 0.86 11.32
C GLN A 400 21.43 1.15 12.14
N LYS A 401 22.64 1.03 11.57
CA LYS A 401 23.90 1.27 12.29
C LYS A 401 24.33 2.74 12.28
N LEU A 402 23.77 3.57 11.40
CA LEU A 402 24.11 4.99 11.33
C LEU A 402 23.35 5.79 12.40
N THR A 403 24.10 6.56 13.18
CA THR A 403 23.60 7.36 14.30
C THR A 403 23.93 8.85 14.11
N GLU A 404 23.65 9.66 15.13
CA GLU A 404 24.00 11.08 15.17
C GLU A 404 25.51 11.34 15.03
N LYS A 405 26.36 10.45 15.54
CA LYS A 405 27.82 10.58 15.40
C LYS A 405 28.26 10.52 13.95
N GLY A 406 27.73 9.57 13.18
CA GLY A 406 27.97 9.50 11.75
C GLY A 406 27.45 10.74 11.02
N VAL A 407 26.32 11.32 11.45
CA VAL A 407 25.83 12.59 10.89
C VAL A 407 26.80 13.74 11.16
N GLU A 408 27.36 13.85 12.36
CA GLU A 408 28.41 14.84 12.65
C GLU A 408 29.64 14.64 11.75
N SER A 409 30.06 13.39 11.53
CA SER A 409 31.16 13.03 10.64
C SER A 409 30.91 13.36 9.17
N ILE A 410 29.64 13.37 8.70
CA ILE A 410 29.30 13.85 7.35
C ILE A 410 29.78 15.28 7.12
N GLY A 411 29.87 16.09 8.18
CA GLY A 411 30.43 17.44 8.12
C GLY A 411 31.88 17.51 7.60
N ASN A 412 32.61 16.40 7.61
CA ASN A 412 33.99 16.31 7.11
C ASN A 412 34.06 16.03 5.60
N LEU A 413 32.94 15.74 4.93
CA LEU A 413 32.85 15.56 3.48
C LEU A 413 32.77 16.92 2.76
N SER A 414 33.92 17.60 2.68
CA SER A 414 34.01 19.01 2.24
C SER A 414 33.61 19.32 0.78
N ALA A 415 33.45 18.30 -0.06
CA ALA A 415 32.99 18.44 -1.45
C ALA A 415 31.48 18.26 -1.63
N LEU A 416 30.74 18.03 -0.55
CA LEU A 416 29.34 17.63 -0.63
C LEU A 416 28.44 18.77 -1.11
N GLU A 417 27.68 18.51 -2.17
CA GLU A 417 26.67 19.41 -2.73
C GLU A 417 25.25 18.91 -2.48
N HIS A 418 25.08 17.61 -2.26
CA HIS A 418 23.77 16.98 -2.12
C HIS A 418 23.76 15.99 -0.96
N LEU A 419 23.05 16.33 0.11
CA LEU A 419 22.83 15.47 1.26
C LEU A 419 21.37 15.04 1.36
N GLY A 420 21.14 13.74 1.55
CA GLY A 420 19.82 13.20 1.86
C GLY A 420 19.89 12.17 2.98
N LEU A 421 19.13 12.38 4.05
CA LEU A 421 19.10 11.55 5.25
C LEU A 421 17.67 11.16 5.61
N GLN A 422 17.49 9.89 5.95
CA GLN A 422 16.33 9.36 6.65
C GLN A 422 16.84 8.22 7.55
N LEU A 423 17.04 8.47 8.84
CA LEU A 423 17.63 7.47 9.73
C LEU A 423 16.56 6.74 10.53
N HIS A 424 16.92 5.56 11.04
CA HIS A 424 16.10 4.85 12.03
C HIS A 424 16.19 5.49 13.41
N HIS A 425 17.39 5.93 13.78
CA HIS A 425 17.61 6.69 15.00
C HIS A 425 17.09 8.11 14.82
N PRO A 426 16.32 8.65 15.79
CA PRO A 426 15.97 10.06 15.80
C PRO A 426 17.23 10.92 15.68
N LEU A 427 17.15 11.99 14.90
CA LEU A 427 18.25 12.94 14.74
C LEU A 427 18.06 14.15 15.64
N SER A 428 19.02 14.40 16.53
CA SER A 428 19.09 15.63 17.31
C SER A 428 19.40 16.84 16.43
N SER A 429 18.87 18.00 16.82
CA SER A 429 19.18 19.28 16.18
C SER A 429 20.68 19.60 16.21
N ALA A 430 21.38 19.21 17.27
CA ALA A 430 22.81 19.46 17.45
C ALA A 430 23.67 18.75 16.38
N SER A 431 23.42 17.46 16.14
CA SER A 431 24.17 16.69 15.14
C SER A 431 23.96 17.21 13.72
N ILE A 432 22.71 17.54 13.36
CA ILE A 432 22.37 18.14 12.07
C ILE A 432 23.05 19.51 11.92
N THR A 433 22.97 20.34 12.95
CA THR A 433 23.56 21.70 12.95
C THR A 433 25.08 21.64 12.79
N SER A 434 25.74 20.75 13.53
CA SER A 434 27.19 20.50 13.41
C SER A 434 27.59 20.15 11.98
N ALA A 435 26.88 19.22 11.35
CA ALA A 435 27.13 18.83 9.97
C ALA A 435 26.89 20.00 8.99
N VAL A 436 25.68 20.59 9.02
CA VAL A 436 25.25 21.65 8.09
C VAL A 436 26.13 22.89 8.19
N SER A 437 26.65 23.24 9.37
CA SER A 437 27.56 24.38 9.54
C SER A 437 28.83 24.27 8.68
N LYS A 438 29.33 23.04 8.46
CA LYS A 438 30.56 22.77 7.70
C LYS A 438 30.32 22.65 6.20
N ILE A 439 29.28 21.92 5.79
CA ILE A 439 29.00 21.63 4.37
C ILE A 439 28.01 22.62 3.71
N GLY A 440 27.26 23.36 4.52
CA GLY A 440 26.20 24.29 4.12
C GLY A 440 26.54 25.23 2.96
N PRO A 441 27.74 25.85 2.93
CA PRO A 441 28.09 26.82 1.87
C PRO A 441 28.03 26.25 0.45
N LYS A 442 28.33 24.95 0.27
CA LYS A 442 28.34 24.27 -1.04
C LYS A 442 27.06 23.47 -1.32
N LEU A 443 26.19 23.29 -0.33
CA LEU A 443 24.98 22.49 -0.49
C LEU A 443 24.02 23.13 -1.49
N LYS A 444 23.68 22.34 -2.52
CA LYS A 444 22.61 22.59 -3.50
C LYS A 444 21.34 21.82 -3.15
N THR A 445 21.45 20.73 -2.40
CA THR A 445 20.31 19.96 -1.92
C THR A 445 20.52 19.49 -0.49
N LEU A 446 19.55 19.81 0.38
CA LEU A 446 19.44 19.28 1.72
C LEU A 446 18.09 18.59 1.86
N SER A 447 18.10 17.32 2.25
CA SER A 447 16.91 16.51 2.40
C SER A 447 16.95 15.73 3.70
N LEU A 448 16.33 16.28 4.74
CA LEU A 448 16.13 15.64 6.03
C LEU A 448 14.71 15.08 6.07
N LYS A 449 14.55 13.77 6.22
CA LYS A 449 13.24 13.12 6.25
C LYS A 449 13.01 12.45 7.59
N ILE A 450 11.81 12.63 8.13
CA ILE A 450 11.39 12.03 9.39
C ILE A 450 12.32 12.48 10.51
N VAL A 451 12.22 13.78 10.83
CA VAL A 451 13.05 14.44 11.84
C VAL A 451 12.19 15.05 12.96
N PRO A 452 11.46 14.22 13.73
CA PRO A 452 10.51 14.72 14.72
C PRO A 452 11.17 15.58 15.80
N GLU A 453 12.43 15.29 16.12
CA GLU A 453 13.21 15.98 17.16
C GLU A 453 13.93 17.24 16.67
N ALA A 454 13.96 17.52 15.35
CA ALA A 454 14.65 18.69 14.81
C ALA A 454 13.82 19.96 15.06
N ASP A 455 14.46 20.97 15.63
CA ASP A 455 13.88 22.26 16.04
C ASP A 455 14.36 23.43 15.15
N ASP A 456 13.99 24.65 15.56
CA ASP A 456 14.32 25.89 14.87
C ASP A 456 15.82 26.18 14.78
N GLY A 457 16.66 25.59 15.62
CA GLY A 457 18.12 25.72 15.54
C GLY A 457 18.66 25.17 14.21
N VAL A 458 18.04 24.11 13.68
CA VAL A 458 18.38 23.58 12.35
C VAL A 458 17.99 24.57 11.26
N LEU A 459 16.81 25.22 11.37
CA LEU A 459 16.36 26.24 10.42
C LEU A 459 17.27 27.46 10.43
N GLN A 460 17.67 27.92 11.62
CA GLN A 460 18.63 29.00 11.81
C GLN A 460 19.98 28.64 11.17
N MET A 461 20.48 27.42 11.40
CA MET A 461 21.76 27.00 10.81
C MET A 461 21.71 26.94 9.28
N ILE A 462 20.59 26.52 8.69
CA ILE A 462 20.38 26.55 7.24
C ILE A 462 20.39 28.00 6.74
N HIS A 463 19.69 28.91 7.44
CA HIS A 463 19.69 30.34 7.11
C HIS A 463 21.12 30.90 7.10
N GLU A 464 21.88 30.62 8.16
CA GLU A 464 23.23 31.14 8.38
C GLU A 464 24.31 30.52 7.49
N SER A 465 24.19 29.25 7.09
CA SER A 465 25.27 28.53 6.40
C SER A 465 25.03 28.28 4.91
N CYS A 466 23.77 28.10 4.49
CA CYS A 466 23.47 27.76 3.10
C CYS A 466 23.41 29.01 2.20
N ARG A 467 24.10 28.96 1.06
CA ARG A 467 24.17 30.07 0.09
C ARG A 467 23.89 29.66 -1.36
N SER A 468 23.75 28.38 -1.63
CA SER A 468 23.59 27.81 -2.98
C SER A 468 22.46 26.77 -3.07
N LEU A 469 21.60 26.70 -2.07
CA LEU A 469 20.57 25.70 -1.94
C LEU A 469 19.49 25.91 -3.01
N GLN A 470 19.16 24.86 -3.76
CA GLN A 470 18.11 24.86 -4.77
C GLN A 470 16.93 23.98 -4.37
N LYS A 471 17.19 22.97 -3.53
CA LYS A 471 16.19 22.03 -3.03
C LYS A 471 16.33 21.88 -1.52
N LEU A 472 15.26 22.21 -0.81
CA LEU A 472 15.12 21.97 0.62
C LEU A 472 14.02 20.95 0.85
N ARG A 473 14.32 19.91 1.63
CA ARG A 473 13.32 18.99 2.15
C ARG A 473 13.55 18.80 3.64
N ILE A 474 12.52 19.05 4.42
CA ILE A 474 12.45 18.75 5.86
C ILE A 474 11.06 18.16 6.07
N THR A 475 10.95 16.90 6.48
CA THR A 475 9.63 16.25 6.61
C THR A 475 9.41 15.70 8.00
N GLU A 476 8.16 15.72 8.45
CA GLU A 476 7.75 15.14 9.73
C GLU A 476 8.57 15.69 10.91
N SER A 477 8.77 17.01 10.94
CA SER A 477 9.23 17.71 12.17
C SER A 477 8.04 18.03 13.06
N GLU A 478 8.22 17.81 14.36
CA GLU A 478 7.22 18.05 15.40
C GLU A 478 7.66 19.13 16.41
N LYS A 479 8.84 19.75 16.19
CA LYS A 479 9.42 20.78 17.09
C LYS A 479 9.74 22.11 16.42
N MET A 480 9.88 22.16 15.10
CA MET A 480 10.03 23.44 14.39
C MET A 480 8.76 24.27 14.52
N THR A 481 8.88 25.58 14.63
CA THR A 481 7.75 26.52 14.77
C THR A 481 7.54 27.34 13.50
N ASP A 482 6.37 27.94 13.36
CA ASP A 482 6.07 28.85 12.25
C ASP A 482 7.02 30.04 12.25
N GLN A 483 7.39 30.54 13.43
CA GLN A 483 8.38 31.61 13.59
C GLN A 483 9.77 31.17 13.10
N GLY A 484 10.16 29.91 13.34
CA GLY A 484 11.38 29.34 12.79
C GLY A 484 11.40 29.34 11.26
N PHE A 485 10.28 28.98 10.61
CA PHE A 485 10.15 29.06 9.16
C PHE A 485 10.15 30.49 8.64
N VAL A 486 9.50 31.43 9.34
CA VAL A 486 9.58 32.87 9.02
C VAL A 486 11.04 33.33 9.04
N ASN A 487 11.76 33.01 10.12
CA ASN A 487 13.17 33.38 10.28
C ASN A 487 14.07 32.76 9.20
N LEU A 488 13.78 31.51 8.78
CA LEU A 488 14.50 30.87 7.70
C LEU A 488 14.40 31.67 6.39
N PHE A 489 13.20 32.06 5.97
CA PHE A 489 12.97 32.62 4.64
C PHE A 489 13.08 34.15 4.58
N LYS A 490 12.88 34.85 5.70
CA LYS A 490 13.00 36.29 5.76
C LYS A 490 14.46 36.71 5.59
N ASP A 491 14.71 37.62 4.64
CA ASP A 491 16.05 38.18 4.36
C ASP A 491 17.14 37.12 4.12
N TRP A 492 16.74 35.93 3.66
CA TRP A 492 17.69 34.85 3.44
C TRP A 492 18.57 35.16 2.22
N VAL A 493 19.89 35.11 2.42
CA VAL A 493 20.88 35.41 1.37
C VAL A 493 20.90 34.34 0.27
N ASN A 494 20.36 33.15 0.54
CA ASN A 494 20.30 32.07 -0.43
C ASN A 494 19.41 32.45 -1.62
N PRO A 495 19.78 32.12 -2.87
CA PRO A 495 18.89 32.33 -4.01
C PRO A 495 17.52 31.65 -3.84
N PRO A 496 16.47 32.13 -4.54
CA PRO A 496 15.17 31.48 -4.53
C PRO A 496 15.25 29.97 -4.77
N LEU A 497 14.58 29.19 -3.91
CA LEU A 497 14.53 27.74 -4.04
C LEU A 497 13.74 27.33 -5.28
N GLN A 498 14.12 26.19 -5.88
CA GLN A 498 13.39 25.58 -6.98
C GLN A 498 12.44 24.48 -6.49
N LYS A 499 12.78 23.80 -5.39
CA LYS A 499 11.99 22.69 -4.85
C LYS A 499 11.93 22.75 -3.34
N VAL A 500 10.72 22.70 -2.79
CA VAL A 500 10.49 22.70 -1.34
C VAL A 500 9.55 21.58 -0.97
N ASP A 501 9.92 20.83 0.06
CA ASP A 501 9.11 19.74 0.59
C ASP A 501 9.16 19.80 2.12
N LEU A 502 8.09 20.37 2.70
CA LEU A 502 7.89 20.60 4.12
C LEU A 502 6.74 19.75 4.68
N GLN A 503 6.45 18.62 4.02
CA GLN A 503 5.30 17.79 4.38
C GLN A 503 5.34 17.36 5.85
N LYS A 504 4.17 17.40 6.47
CA LYS A 504 3.93 17.01 7.85
C LYS A 504 4.86 17.69 8.87
N CYS A 505 5.43 18.85 8.56
CA CYS A 505 5.97 19.74 9.57
C CYS A 505 4.79 20.39 10.28
N ARG A 506 4.33 19.79 11.37
CA ARG A 506 3.06 20.12 12.03
C ARG A 506 3.07 19.67 13.49
N TYR A 507 2.27 20.33 14.30
CA TYR A 507 1.92 19.83 15.61
C TYR A 507 1.11 18.51 15.54
N ILE A 508 1.42 17.57 16.43
CA ILE A 508 0.70 16.30 16.59
C ILE A 508 0.27 16.15 18.05
N ASP A 509 -1.00 16.41 18.33
CA ASP A 509 -1.64 16.08 19.60
C ASP A 509 -2.97 15.36 19.34
N ALA A 510 -3.07 14.11 19.79
CA ALA A 510 -4.29 13.32 19.63
C ALA A 510 -5.43 13.79 20.54
N SER A 511 -5.13 14.48 21.64
CA SER A 511 -6.11 14.96 22.60
C SER A 511 -6.75 16.29 22.17
N ARG A 512 -5.98 17.21 21.58
CA ARG A 512 -6.46 18.46 20.98
C ARG A 512 -5.98 18.60 19.52
N PRO A 513 -6.46 17.77 18.59
CA PRO A 513 -5.92 17.69 17.22
C PRO A 513 -6.06 18.95 16.34
N ARG A 514 -6.80 19.96 16.83
CA ARG A 514 -6.99 21.26 16.18
C ARG A 514 -6.28 22.41 16.89
N ALA A 515 -5.86 22.22 18.14
CA ALA A 515 -5.16 23.27 18.87
C ALA A 515 -3.69 23.26 18.46
N ASN A 516 -3.12 24.45 18.30
CA ASN A 516 -1.70 24.66 18.05
C ASN A 516 -1.30 26.01 18.62
N ASP A 517 -1.42 26.13 19.94
CA ASP A 517 -1.30 27.41 20.66
C ASP A 517 0.11 28.02 20.48
N GLU A 518 1.13 27.17 20.27
CA GLU A 518 2.54 27.55 20.06
C GLU A 518 2.95 27.66 18.58
N ASN A 519 2.01 27.54 17.63
CA ASN A 519 2.27 27.55 16.20
C ASN A 519 3.39 26.60 15.75
N VAL A 520 3.40 25.37 16.28
CA VAL A 520 4.36 24.32 15.89
C VAL A 520 4.06 23.80 14.48
N GLY A 521 5.09 23.74 13.66
CA GLY A 521 5.08 23.36 12.25
C GLY A 521 4.99 24.54 11.29
N LEU A 522 4.89 24.24 10.00
CA LEU A 522 4.66 25.26 8.98
C LEU A 522 3.19 25.70 9.04
N CYS A 523 2.96 26.95 9.44
CA CYS A 523 1.65 27.59 9.52
C CYS A 523 1.59 28.78 8.53
N SER A 524 0.75 29.77 8.83
CA SER A 524 0.38 30.82 7.88
C SER A 524 1.55 31.75 7.54
N GLU A 525 2.31 32.22 8.53
CA GLU A 525 3.34 33.24 8.29
C GLU A 525 4.61 32.63 7.70
N GLY A 526 4.97 31.41 8.11
CA GLY A 526 6.07 30.65 7.51
C GLY A 526 5.79 30.31 6.03
N PHE A 527 4.54 29.96 5.69
CA PHE A 527 4.13 29.73 4.30
C PHE A 527 4.21 31.02 3.45
N LYS A 528 3.74 32.15 3.97
CA LYS A 528 3.88 33.46 3.32
C LYS A 528 5.35 33.82 3.09
N ALA A 529 6.20 33.66 4.11
CA ALA A 529 7.63 33.95 4.02
C ALA A 529 8.32 33.07 2.96
N LEU A 530 8.02 31.78 2.93
CA LEU A 530 8.49 30.85 1.89
C LEU A 530 8.15 31.35 0.48
N MET A 531 6.89 31.71 0.27
CA MET A 531 6.38 32.10 -1.04
C MET A 531 6.89 33.48 -1.46
N ALA A 532 7.05 34.41 -0.52
CA ALA A 532 7.68 35.71 -0.76
C ALA A 532 9.15 35.57 -1.19
N HIS A 533 9.92 34.70 -0.54
CA HIS A 533 11.32 34.48 -0.87
C HIS A 533 11.51 33.67 -2.17
N SER A 534 10.83 32.53 -2.30
CA SER A 534 11.14 31.53 -3.33
C SER A 534 10.10 31.44 -4.46
N GLY A 535 8.89 31.96 -4.26
CA GLY A 535 7.74 31.86 -5.17
C GLY A 535 8.06 31.99 -6.66
N PRO A 536 8.78 33.05 -7.09
CA PRO A 536 9.06 33.29 -8.52
C PRO A 536 9.86 32.20 -9.23
N LYS A 537 10.59 31.34 -8.49
CA LYS A 537 11.45 30.28 -9.04
C LYS A 537 11.06 28.87 -8.60
N LEU A 538 10.08 28.73 -7.71
CA LEU A 538 9.59 27.44 -7.26
C LEU A 538 8.98 26.66 -8.44
N VAL A 539 9.38 25.40 -8.57
CA VAL A 539 8.91 24.45 -9.59
C VAL A 539 8.05 23.36 -8.95
N ASP A 540 8.38 22.97 -7.72
CA ASP A 540 7.77 21.86 -6.99
C ASP A 540 7.63 22.24 -5.51
N VAL A 541 6.39 22.33 -5.03
CA VAL A 541 6.07 22.67 -3.64
C VAL A 541 5.23 21.57 -3.04
N ASN A 542 5.69 21.02 -1.92
CA ASN A 542 4.95 20.06 -1.11
C ASN A 542 4.83 20.58 0.33
N VAL A 543 3.60 20.92 0.72
CA VAL A 543 3.20 21.31 2.09
C VAL A 543 2.11 20.37 2.61
N HIS A 544 2.13 19.11 2.14
CA HIS A 544 1.18 18.09 2.53
C HIS A 544 1.02 18.02 4.05
N ALA A 545 -0.22 18.13 4.49
CA ALA A 545 -0.64 18.04 5.88
C ALA A 545 -0.05 19.10 6.83
N CYS A 546 0.44 20.22 6.30
CA CYS A 546 0.67 21.47 7.04
C CYS A 546 -0.69 22.13 7.34
N ARG A 547 -1.43 21.52 8.26
CA ARG A 547 -2.87 21.76 8.47
C ARG A 547 -3.23 23.14 9.06
N HIS A 548 -2.25 23.87 9.58
CA HIS A 548 -2.43 25.17 10.23
C HIS A 548 -2.13 26.36 9.30
N ILE A 549 -1.92 26.11 8.00
CA ILE A 549 -1.97 27.16 6.98
C ILE A 549 -3.45 27.55 6.81
N SER A 550 -3.76 28.80 7.12
CA SER A 550 -5.13 29.33 7.08
C SER A 550 -5.61 29.58 5.64
N GLN A 551 -6.93 29.70 5.48
CA GLN A 551 -7.54 30.14 4.23
C GLN A 551 -6.95 31.50 3.78
N GLN A 552 -6.88 32.47 4.70
CA GLN A 552 -6.34 33.80 4.42
C GLN A 552 -4.90 33.74 3.90
N ALA A 553 -4.04 32.88 4.47
CA ALA A 553 -2.67 32.75 4.00
C ALA A 553 -2.57 32.24 2.56
N PHE A 554 -3.43 31.31 2.15
CA PHE A 554 -3.51 30.90 0.75
C PHE A 554 -4.01 32.03 -0.15
N GLU A 555 -5.02 32.78 0.29
CA GLU A 555 -5.57 33.90 -0.49
C GLU A 555 -4.55 35.06 -0.63
N ASP A 556 -3.78 35.35 0.41
CA ASP A 556 -2.71 36.36 0.39
C ASP A 556 -1.56 35.93 -0.54
N VAL A 557 -1.18 34.65 -0.49
CA VAL A 557 -0.11 34.12 -1.35
C VAL A 557 -0.55 34.06 -2.82
N PHE A 558 -1.78 33.66 -3.09
CA PHE A 558 -2.32 33.55 -4.44
C PHE A 558 -3.29 34.70 -4.74
N ASP A 559 -2.92 35.94 -4.38
CA ASP A 559 -3.75 37.10 -4.66
C ASP A 559 -3.85 37.41 -6.17
N GLU A 560 -4.59 38.45 -6.53
CA GLU A 560 -4.81 38.83 -7.93
C GLU A 560 -3.55 39.32 -8.66
N THR A 561 -2.51 39.70 -7.92
CA THR A 561 -1.24 40.21 -8.43
C THR A 561 -0.13 39.15 -8.46
N ALA A 562 -0.33 38.03 -7.77
CA ALA A 562 0.64 36.95 -7.66
C ALA A 562 0.89 36.26 -9.01
N VAL A 563 2.18 36.10 -9.34
CA VAL A 563 2.62 35.35 -10.52
C VAL A 563 3.76 34.40 -10.14
N TYR A 564 3.51 33.10 -10.28
CA TYR A 564 4.47 32.02 -10.04
C TYR A 564 4.77 31.29 -11.35
N PRO A 565 5.65 31.86 -12.19
CA PRO A 565 5.77 31.48 -13.60
C PRO A 565 6.40 30.10 -13.81
N GLU A 566 7.09 29.56 -12.81
CA GLU A 566 7.81 28.29 -12.92
C GLU A 566 7.13 27.12 -12.19
N LEU A 567 6.07 27.37 -11.41
CA LEU A 567 5.44 26.35 -10.58
C LEU A 567 4.73 25.31 -11.46
N LYS A 568 5.13 24.04 -11.33
CA LYS A 568 4.61 22.91 -12.11
C LYS A 568 3.87 21.89 -11.27
N ARG A 569 4.29 21.70 -10.02
CA ARG A 569 3.68 20.74 -9.09
C ARG A 569 3.40 21.40 -7.75
N LEU A 570 2.17 21.24 -7.26
CA LEU A 570 1.74 21.71 -5.96
C LEU A 570 1.02 20.60 -5.20
N GLU A 571 1.60 20.17 -4.10
CA GLU A 571 1.05 19.17 -3.19
C GLU A 571 0.60 19.86 -1.90
N ILE A 572 -0.71 20.03 -1.76
CA ILE A 572 -1.39 20.72 -0.64
C ILE A 572 -2.46 19.82 -0.02
N SER A 573 -2.35 18.50 -0.19
CA SER A 573 -3.26 17.54 0.42
C SER A 573 -3.26 17.69 1.94
N PHE A 574 -4.42 17.50 2.57
CA PHE A 574 -4.66 17.64 4.01
C PHE A 574 -4.37 19.06 4.55
N CYS A 575 -4.35 20.07 3.69
CA CYS A 575 -4.57 21.47 4.07
C CYS A 575 -6.09 21.73 4.08
N GLU A 576 -6.72 21.63 5.25
CA GLU A 576 -8.18 21.57 5.43
C GLU A 576 -8.92 22.83 4.94
N GLU A 577 -8.21 23.95 4.87
CA GLU A 577 -8.73 25.26 4.51
C GLU A 577 -8.75 25.55 2.99
N VAL A 578 -8.23 24.65 2.17
CA VAL A 578 -8.21 24.81 0.70
C VAL A 578 -9.62 24.66 0.12
N THR A 579 -10.08 25.69 -0.60
CA THR A 579 -11.40 25.78 -1.24
C THR A 579 -11.32 25.79 -2.77
N ASP A 580 -12.47 25.71 -3.44
CA ASP A 580 -12.56 25.90 -4.90
C ASP A 580 -12.04 27.29 -5.34
N PHE A 581 -12.24 28.33 -4.51
CA PHE A 581 -11.74 29.68 -4.77
C PHE A 581 -10.21 29.73 -4.77
N ILE A 582 -9.58 29.18 -3.73
CA ILE A 582 -8.10 29.11 -3.62
C ILE A 582 -7.50 28.37 -4.82
N LEU A 583 -8.09 27.25 -5.24
CA LEU A 583 -7.60 26.54 -6.43
C LEU A 583 -7.76 27.37 -7.71
N GLY A 584 -8.86 28.09 -7.87
CA GLY A 584 -9.03 29.04 -8.97
C GLY A 584 -7.94 30.11 -8.99
N SER A 585 -7.58 30.65 -7.81
CA SER A 585 -6.49 31.61 -7.65
C SER A 585 -5.13 31.02 -7.95
N ILE A 586 -4.83 29.80 -7.48
CA ILE A 586 -3.60 29.05 -7.81
C ILE A 586 -3.46 28.90 -9.33
N PHE A 587 -4.51 28.46 -10.01
CA PHE A 587 -4.48 28.27 -11.46
C PHE A 587 -4.24 29.56 -12.23
N ARG A 588 -4.73 30.70 -11.73
CA ARG A 588 -4.48 32.02 -12.31
C ARG A 588 -3.02 32.46 -12.10
N ALA A 589 -2.51 32.29 -10.89
CA ALA A 589 -1.16 32.71 -10.52
C ALA A 589 -0.07 31.83 -11.16
N CYS A 590 -0.37 30.56 -11.49
CA CYS A 590 0.61 29.55 -11.89
C CYS A 590 0.42 29.08 -13.35
N PRO A 591 0.87 29.83 -14.37
CA PRO A 591 0.59 29.52 -15.78
C PRO A 591 1.24 28.22 -16.29
N LYS A 592 2.29 27.71 -15.63
CA LYS A 592 2.97 26.46 -16.00
C LYS A 592 2.54 25.26 -15.15
N ILE A 593 1.53 25.41 -14.29
CA ILE A 593 1.07 24.32 -13.42
C ILE A 593 0.66 23.10 -14.25
N LYS A 594 1.02 21.91 -13.77
CA LYS A 594 0.72 20.62 -14.42
C LYS A 594 0.01 19.65 -13.50
N GLU A 595 0.31 19.71 -12.21
CA GLU A 595 -0.23 18.77 -11.24
C GLU A 595 -0.51 19.50 -9.93
N VAL A 596 -1.74 19.37 -9.44
CA VAL A 596 -2.14 19.83 -8.11
C VAL A 596 -2.80 18.68 -7.36
N ASN A 597 -2.32 18.40 -6.16
CA ASN A 597 -2.82 17.33 -5.30
C ASN A 597 -3.51 17.93 -4.07
N VAL A 598 -4.76 17.53 -3.83
CA VAL A 598 -5.66 18.08 -2.80
C VAL A 598 -6.38 16.97 -2.02
N PHE A 599 -5.76 15.81 -1.83
CA PHE A 599 -6.35 14.73 -1.04
C PHE A 599 -6.71 15.23 0.35
N GLY A 600 -7.92 14.92 0.81
CA GLY A 600 -8.36 15.31 2.15
C GLY A 600 -8.79 16.78 2.28
N CYS A 601 -8.70 17.61 1.22
CA CYS A 601 -9.22 18.98 1.20
C CYS A 601 -10.74 18.95 0.95
N MET A 602 -11.52 18.72 2.01
CA MET A 602 -12.97 18.48 1.92
C MET A 602 -13.82 19.67 1.43
N LYS A 603 -13.24 20.87 1.38
CA LYS A 603 -13.91 22.10 0.91
C LYS A 603 -13.80 22.29 -0.62
N VAL A 604 -12.98 21.49 -1.30
CA VAL A 604 -12.91 21.45 -2.78
C VAL A 604 -14.04 20.57 -3.30
N LYS A 605 -14.93 21.13 -4.11
CA LYS A 605 -16.14 20.44 -4.58
C LYS A 605 -16.30 20.49 -6.10
N ALA A 606 -16.17 21.67 -6.67
CA ALA A 606 -16.56 21.94 -8.06
C ALA A 606 -15.65 22.98 -8.76
N VAL A 607 -14.36 23.00 -8.42
CA VAL A 607 -13.38 23.84 -9.11
C VAL A 607 -13.29 23.50 -10.61
N ARG A 608 -13.15 24.54 -11.44
CA ARG A 608 -12.81 24.40 -12.85
C ARG A 608 -11.30 24.25 -13.01
N VAL A 609 -10.88 23.12 -13.58
CA VAL A 609 -9.46 22.83 -13.82
C VAL A 609 -9.08 23.31 -15.22
N PRO A 610 -7.97 24.06 -15.40
CA PRO A 610 -7.50 24.48 -16.72
C PRO A 610 -7.04 23.31 -17.57
N ARG A 611 -7.16 23.45 -18.89
CA ARG A 611 -6.69 22.45 -19.85
C ARG A 611 -5.20 22.13 -19.67
N GLY A 612 -4.87 20.84 -19.71
CA GLY A 612 -3.51 20.33 -19.53
C GLY A 612 -2.99 20.32 -18.08
N THR A 613 -3.85 20.61 -17.10
CA THR A 613 -3.58 20.48 -15.67
C THR A 613 -4.30 19.26 -15.10
N ILE A 614 -3.61 18.50 -14.25
CA ILE A 614 -4.13 17.34 -13.54
C ILE A 614 -4.47 17.77 -12.11
N LEU A 615 -5.71 17.50 -11.67
CA LEU A 615 -6.14 17.69 -10.29
C LEU A 615 -6.46 16.35 -9.64
N VAL A 616 -5.71 16.03 -8.58
CA VAL A 616 -5.79 14.75 -7.89
C VAL A 616 -6.36 14.92 -6.48
N GLY A 617 -7.22 14.00 -6.04
CA GLY A 617 -7.65 13.92 -4.64
C GLY A 617 -8.93 14.66 -4.26
N VAL A 618 -9.69 15.17 -5.24
CA VAL A 618 -11.00 15.82 -4.99
C VAL A 618 -11.97 14.81 -4.32
N PRO A 619 -12.70 15.20 -3.26
CA PRO A 619 -13.57 14.30 -2.48
C PRO A 619 -14.86 13.84 -3.18
N ASN A 620 -14.99 14.00 -4.50
CA ASN A 620 -16.19 13.64 -5.25
C ASN A 620 -16.10 12.23 -5.88
N ALA A 621 -17.25 11.59 -6.07
CA ALA A 621 -17.36 10.21 -6.58
C ALA A 621 -16.89 10.05 -8.05
N GLN A 622 -16.58 11.15 -8.75
CA GLN A 622 -16.05 11.13 -10.11
C GLN A 622 -14.57 10.75 -10.16
N GLY A 623 -13.86 10.76 -9.02
CA GLY A 623 -12.43 10.49 -8.97
C GLY A 623 -11.63 11.61 -9.63
N MET A 624 -10.34 11.36 -9.90
CA MET A 624 -9.42 12.40 -10.38
C MET A 624 -9.88 13.06 -11.68
N ILE A 625 -9.73 14.39 -11.76
CA ILE A 625 -9.92 15.16 -13.00
C ILE A 625 -8.62 15.06 -13.79
N THR A 626 -8.66 14.28 -14.87
CA THR A 626 -7.46 13.90 -15.66
C THR A 626 -6.90 14.99 -16.54
N GLU A 627 -7.77 15.87 -17.04
CA GLU A 627 -7.40 17.04 -17.83
C GLU A 627 -8.54 18.05 -17.71
N GLY A 628 -8.21 19.30 -17.42
CA GLY A 628 -9.18 20.38 -17.50
C GLY A 628 -9.78 20.55 -18.90
N MET A 629 -11.00 21.08 -18.99
CA MET A 629 -11.71 21.23 -20.27
C MET A 629 -11.64 22.63 -20.87
N ASP A 630 -11.22 23.64 -20.09
CA ASP A 630 -11.20 25.06 -20.48
C ASP A 630 -9.78 25.64 -20.42
#